data_AF-A0A1Q3LSH3-F1
#
_entry.id   AF-A0A1Q3LSH3-F1
#
_cell.length_a   1.000
_cell.length_b   1.000
_cell.length_c   1.000
_cell.angle_alpha   90.00
_cell.angle_beta   90.00
_cell.angle_gamma   90.00
#
_symmetry.space_group_name_H-M   'P 1'
#
loop_
_entity.id
_entity.type
_entity.pdbx_description
1 polymer ?
#
loop_
_entity_poly.entity_id
_entity_poly.type
_entity_poly.pdbx_seq_one_letter_code
_entity_poly.pdbx_strand_id
1 'polypeptide(L)'
;MWERRSPILLQAFCDDSASDKGDKRLFMAGYLNRADRWQLFSEAWREELQALPSIAYLRMVEANNLRGEFKGWTKEARDQKLKGLARVISHFEPLSFQFTINRGEHFRVLTPVSPRGLGSPHFTCCFSVISGVARYVAETKAKTRIEYIFDEQDGVSADMSLLFHQMKRNIPRRARKLISGVPAFQNDKLLSPLQAADMLAWHLRREHENLASPDDILPMADLLRNSKGHLESHVDDAHLYKWAEHHEKQEGVQFLKSKGQWQEFRRDLVRFAEAGAIPPKGSRLSHLLFRLRIHFLAALARRNLRKRGCPRS
;
A
#
# COMPACT_ATOMS: atom_id res chain seq x y z
N MET A 1 -15.66 33.13 18.62
CA MET A 1 -14.57 32.58 17.77
C MET A 1 -14.66 31.07 17.87
N TRP A 2 -15.38 30.39 16.97
CA TRP A 2 -15.47 28.93 17.00
C TRP A 2 -14.24 28.35 16.33
N GLU A 3 -13.32 27.80 17.11
CA GLU A 3 -12.35 26.83 16.59
C GLU A 3 -13.15 25.70 15.94
N ARG A 4 -13.13 25.64 14.61
CA ARG A 4 -13.51 24.44 13.88
C ARG A 4 -12.54 23.35 14.34
N ARG A 5 -12.97 22.53 15.31
CA ARG A 5 -12.34 21.24 15.59
C ARG A 5 -12.37 20.47 14.29
N SER A 6 -11.24 20.40 13.58
CA SER A 6 -11.07 19.49 12.46
C SER A 6 -11.52 18.11 12.93
N PRO A 7 -12.34 17.38 12.15
CA PRO A 7 -12.76 16.05 12.55
C PRO A 7 -11.50 15.24 12.86
N ILE A 8 -11.48 14.59 14.03
CA ILE A 8 -10.37 13.72 14.38
C ILE A 8 -10.23 12.70 13.24
N LEU A 9 -9.03 12.60 12.71
CA LEU A 9 -8.67 11.78 11.56
C LEU A 9 -7.43 10.99 11.92
N LEU A 10 -7.43 9.70 11.63
CA LEU A 10 -6.26 8.85 11.72
C LEU A 10 -5.56 8.81 10.37
N GLN A 11 -4.23 8.75 10.38
CA GLN A 11 -3.43 8.54 9.19
C GLN A 11 -2.49 7.37 9.44
N ALA A 12 -2.52 6.41 8.51
CA ALA A 12 -1.62 5.27 8.46
C ALA A 12 -0.55 5.53 7.39
N PHE A 13 0.70 5.68 7.82
CA PHE A 13 1.85 5.80 6.94
C PHE A 13 2.54 4.45 6.83
N CYS A 14 2.82 4.02 5.59
CA CYS A 14 3.27 2.67 5.28
C CYS A 14 4.44 2.71 4.31
N ASP A 15 5.42 1.85 4.55
CA ASP A 15 6.54 1.60 3.65
C ASP A 15 6.78 0.09 3.56
N ASP A 16 7.59 -0.33 2.60
CA ASP A 16 7.90 -1.72 2.34
C ASP A 16 9.39 -2.05 2.44
N SER A 17 9.67 -3.29 2.81
CA SER A 17 11.00 -3.85 2.68
C SER A 17 10.90 -5.31 2.28
N ALA A 18 11.58 -5.68 1.20
CA ALA A 18 11.53 -7.02 0.66
C ALA A 18 12.87 -7.74 0.88
N SER A 19 12.81 -8.98 1.35
CA SER A 19 13.98 -9.87 1.43
C SER A 19 14.28 -10.46 0.06
N ASP A 20 15.56 -10.67 -0.23
CA ASP A 20 16.04 -11.48 -1.35
C ASP A 20 16.50 -12.88 -0.91
N LYS A 21 16.43 -13.19 0.39
CA LYS A 21 16.77 -14.47 0.99
C LYS A 21 15.51 -15.31 1.26
N GLY A 22 15.69 -16.63 1.35
CA GLY A 22 14.63 -17.56 1.74
C GLY A 22 13.39 -17.48 0.84
N ASP A 23 12.22 -17.30 1.45
CA ASP A 23 10.92 -17.13 0.80
C ASP A 23 10.73 -15.74 0.14
N LYS A 24 11.77 -14.90 0.19
CA LYS A 24 11.80 -13.53 -0.32
C LYS A 24 10.71 -12.65 0.30
N ARG A 25 10.37 -12.90 1.58
CA ARG A 25 9.33 -12.21 2.35
C ARG A 25 9.27 -10.71 2.06
N LEU A 26 8.09 -10.23 1.70
CA LEU A 26 7.78 -8.80 1.69
C LEU A 26 7.20 -8.40 3.03
N PHE A 27 7.72 -7.32 3.59
CA PHE A 27 7.19 -6.62 4.74
C PHE A 27 6.57 -5.32 4.26
N MET A 28 5.30 -5.10 4.61
CA MET A 28 4.64 -3.80 4.51
C MET A 28 4.35 -3.37 5.94
N ALA A 29 5.03 -2.35 6.41
CA ALA A 29 4.99 -1.94 7.81
C ALA A 29 4.76 -0.45 7.93
N GLY A 30 4.36 -0.03 9.12
CA GLY A 30 4.06 1.37 9.32
C GLY A 30 3.43 1.69 10.66
N TYR A 31 2.87 2.89 10.70
CA TYR A 31 2.38 3.50 11.91
C TYR A 31 1.04 4.19 11.68
N LEU A 32 0.14 4.07 12.66
CA LEU A 32 -1.16 4.71 12.71
C LEU A 32 -1.21 5.69 13.89
N ASN A 33 -1.49 6.95 13.61
CA ASN A 33 -1.72 7.98 14.64
C ASN A 33 -2.75 9.01 14.17
N ARG A 34 -3.12 9.92 15.07
CA ARG A 34 -3.98 11.07 14.74
C ARG A 34 -3.20 12.07 13.88
N ALA A 35 -3.89 12.72 12.95
CA ALA A 35 -3.29 13.71 12.04
C ALA A 35 -2.61 14.89 12.77
N ASP A 36 -3.19 15.36 13.88
CA ASP A 36 -2.58 16.43 14.70
C ASP A 36 -1.33 15.96 15.46
N ARG A 37 -1.29 14.68 15.86
CA ARG A 37 -0.09 14.07 16.45
C ARG A 37 1.02 13.91 15.40
N TRP A 38 0.66 13.64 14.14
CA TRP A 38 1.63 13.56 13.05
C TRP A 38 2.30 14.91 12.75
N GLN A 39 1.60 16.02 12.93
CA GLN A 39 2.20 17.35 12.79
C GLN A 39 3.33 17.56 13.81
N LEU A 40 3.04 17.34 15.09
CA LEU A 40 4.02 17.45 16.17
C LEU A 40 5.16 16.42 16.02
N PHE A 41 4.84 15.20 15.58
CA PHE A 41 5.84 14.18 15.26
C PHE A 41 6.80 14.66 14.17
N SER A 42 6.27 15.27 13.11
CA SER A 42 7.09 15.73 11.98
C SER A 42 8.01 16.90 12.36
N GLU A 43 7.61 17.72 13.33
CA GLU A 43 8.47 18.76 13.93
C GLU A 43 9.61 18.13 14.71
N ALA A 44 9.32 17.25 15.67
CA ALA A 44 10.33 16.57 16.48
C ALA A 44 11.27 15.67 15.64
N TRP A 45 10.74 15.01 14.61
CA TRP A 45 11.53 14.22 13.68
C TRP A 45 12.54 15.09 12.93
N ARG A 46 12.09 16.24 12.41
CA ARG A 46 12.96 17.19 11.71
C ARG A 46 14.04 17.77 12.63
N GLU A 47 13.71 18.07 13.87
CA GLU A 47 14.69 18.50 14.88
C GLU A 47 15.78 17.44 15.09
N GLU A 48 15.39 16.17 15.22
CA GLU A 48 16.35 15.08 15.34
C GLU A 48 17.17 14.87 14.04
N LEU A 49 16.59 15.02 12.85
CA LEU A 49 17.36 14.99 11.59
C LEU A 49 18.41 16.12 11.53
N GLN A 50 18.08 17.30 12.06
CA GLN A 50 18.95 18.49 12.08
C GLN A 50 20.00 18.46 13.20
N ALA A 51 19.80 17.67 14.26
CA ALA A 51 20.79 17.51 15.33
C ALA A 51 22.10 16.91 14.78
N LEU A 52 23.25 17.45 15.20
CA LEU A 52 24.54 17.04 14.66
C LEU A 52 24.91 15.58 15.04
N PRO A 53 25.55 14.82 14.13
CA PRO A 53 25.69 15.11 12.70
C PRO A 53 24.33 15.08 11.98
N SER A 54 24.08 16.07 11.11
CA SER A 54 22.77 16.30 10.48
C SER A 54 22.61 15.55 9.16
N ILE A 55 21.35 15.22 8.83
CA ILE A 55 20.93 14.63 7.55
C ILE A 55 19.67 15.35 7.06
N ALA A 56 19.47 15.47 5.75
CA ALA A 56 18.26 16.09 5.20
C ALA A 56 17.02 15.18 5.29
N TYR A 57 17.23 13.86 5.16
CA TYR A 57 16.20 12.83 5.25
C TYR A 57 16.81 11.52 5.73
N LEU A 58 16.00 10.66 6.33
CA LEU A 58 16.38 9.27 6.60
C LEU A 58 15.95 8.39 5.41
N ARG A 59 16.87 7.54 4.96
CA ARG A 59 16.57 6.37 4.13
C ARG A 59 17.43 5.20 4.59
N MET A 60 16.82 4.11 5.02
CA MET A 60 17.53 3.02 5.70
C MET A 60 18.57 2.33 4.83
N VAL A 61 18.35 2.23 3.52
CA VAL A 61 19.35 1.69 2.59
C VAL A 61 20.59 2.58 2.48
N GLU A 62 20.45 3.89 2.68
CA GLU A 62 21.58 4.83 2.71
C GLU A 62 22.31 4.73 4.04
N ALA A 63 21.56 4.72 5.14
CA ALA A 63 22.08 4.56 6.50
C ALA A 63 22.85 3.24 6.69
N ASN A 64 22.31 2.12 6.19
CA ASN A 64 22.96 0.81 6.31
C ASN A 64 24.30 0.73 5.57
N ASN A 65 24.39 1.40 4.42
CA ASN A 65 25.55 1.32 3.54
C ASN A 65 26.50 2.52 3.69
N LEU A 66 26.27 3.41 4.68
CA LEU A 66 27.04 4.64 4.92
C LEU A 66 27.27 5.45 3.63
N ARG A 67 26.19 5.64 2.87
CA ARG A 67 26.17 6.38 1.60
C ARG A 67 25.08 7.46 1.62
N GLY A 68 25.01 8.28 0.57
CA GLY A 68 24.03 9.37 0.50
C GLY A 68 24.25 10.35 1.66
N GLU A 69 23.18 10.63 2.42
CA GLU A 69 23.23 11.51 3.61
C GLU A 69 24.19 10.99 4.71
N PHE A 70 24.50 9.69 4.71
CA PHE A 70 25.40 9.05 5.67
C PHE A 70 26.82 8.85 5.13
N LYS A 71 27.17 9.45 3.99
CA LYS A 71 28.52 9.32 3.42
C LYS A 71 29.56 9.92 4.37
N GLY A 72 30.57 9.13 4.72
CA GLY A 72 31.67 9.56 5.62
C GLY A 72 31.35 9.45 7.11
N TRP A 73 30.15 8.97 7.47
CA TRP A 73 29.81 8.70 8.86
C TRP A 73 30.47 7.41 9.36
N THR A 74 30.69 7.32 10.67
CA THR A 74 31.00 6.05 11.33
C THR A 74 29.71 5.26 11.61
N LYS A 75 29.82 3.95 11.83
CA LYS A 75 28.68 3.10 12.21
C LYS A 75 28.07 3.57 13.53
N GLU A 76 28.90 3.97 14.48
CA GLU A 76 28.49 4.42 15.81
C GLU A 76 27.70 5.73 15.71
N ALA A 77 28.16 6.70 14.91
CA ALA A 77 27.44 7.96 14.69
C ALA A 77 26.09 7.70 14.02
N ARG A 78 26.05 6.81 13.02
CA ARG A 78 24.81 6.38 12.36
C ARG A 78 23.85 5.74 13.35
N ASP A 79 24.33 4.80 14.16
CA ASP A 79 23.50 4.08 15.15
C ASP A 79 22.93 5.04 16.21
N GLN A 80 23.71 6.03 16.66
CA GLN A 80 23.21 7.04 17.58
C GLN A 80 22.12 7.92 16.96
N LYS A 81 22.26 8.30 15.69
CA LYS A 81 21.20 9.02 14.96
C LYS A 81 19.92 8.19 14.86
N LEU A 82 20.03 6.92 14.49
CA LEU A 82 18.88 6.01 14.44
C LEU A 82 18.22 5.85 15.82
N LYS A 83 18.99 5.74 16.90
CA LYS A 83 18.44 5.72 18.27
C LYS A 83 17.73 7.02 18.64
N GLY A 84 18.23 8.17 18.21
CA GLY A 84 17.54 9.46 18.31
C GLY A 84 16.16 9.42 17.67
N LEU A 85 16.10 9.00 16.40
CA LEU A 85 14.85 8.90 15.64
C LEU A 85 13.87 7.88 16.23
N ALA A 86 14.37 6.74 16.72
CA ALA A 86 13.55 5.76 17.43
C ALA A 86 12.92 6.34 18.70
N ARG A 87 13.65 7.17 19.47
CA ARG A 87 13.09 7.85 20.66
C ARG A 87 11.94 8.80 20.29
N VAL A 88 12.01 9.47 19.14
CA VAL A 88 10.89 10.28 18.63
C VAL A 88 9.67 9.40 18.39
N ILE A 89 9.81 8.27 17.69
CA ILE A 89 8.72 7.31 17.47
C ILE A 89 8.11 6.86 18.81
N SER A 90 8.94 6.43 19.75
CA SER A 90 8.47 5.97 21.07
C SER A 90 7.74 7.08 21.84
N HIS A 91 8.17 8.34 21.76
CA HIS A 91 7.53 9.46 22.44
C HIS A 91 6.09 9.71 21.96
N PHE A 92 5.82 9.59 20.65
CA PHE A 92 4.50 9.85 20.09
C PHE A 92 3.54 8.66 20.18
N GLU A 93 4.07 7.48 20.53
CA GLU A 93 3.35 6.22 20.72
C GLU A 93 2.35 5.89 19.58
N PRO A 94 2.72 6.01 18.29
CA PRO A 94 1.82 5.60 17.22
C PRO A 94 1.60 4.09 17.27
N LEU A 95 0.41 3.60 16.94
CA LEU A 95 0.19 2.15 16.80
C LEU A 95 1.07 1.66 15.65
N SER A 96 1.99 0.73 15.91
CA SER A 96 2.80 0.12 14.86
C SER A 96 2.13 -1.12 14.29
N PHE A 97 2.40 -1.43 13.02
CA PHE A 97 1.87 -2.62 12.38
C PHE A 97 2.83 -3.23 11.36
N GLN A 98 2.68 -4.52 11.12
CA GLN A 98 3.36 -5.25 10.06
C GLN A 98 2.41 -6.21 9.35
N PHE A 99 2.49 -6.23 8.02
CA PHE A 99 1.77 -7.15 7.15
C PHE A 99 2.75 -7.79 6.19
N THR A 100 2.78 -9.12 6.17
CA THR A 100 3.81 -9.85 5.43
C THR A 100 3.22 -10.85 4.44
N ILE A 101 3.97 -11.12 3.37
CA ILE A 101 3.59 -12.09 2.33
C ILE A 101 4.81 -12.79 1.74
N ASN A 102 4.67 -14.09 1.50
CA ASN A 102 5.69 -14.91 0.87
C ASN A 102 5.76 -14.55 -0.62
N ARG A 103 6.77 -13.78 -1.05
CA ARG A 103 6.89 -13.38 -2.46
C ARG A 103 7.22 -14.58 -3.35
N GLY A 104 8.03 -15.51 -2.86
CA GLY A 104 8.36 -16.73 -3.60
C GLY A 104 7.11 -17.51 -4.00
N GLU A 105 6.25 -17.81 -3.02
CA GLU A 105 4.98 -18.50 -3.28
C GLU A 105 4.00 -17.63 -4.08
N HIS A 106 3.90 -16.34 -3.77
CA HIS A 106 3.02 -15.44 -4.53
C HIS A 106 3.37 -15.42 -6.03
N PHE A 107 4.66 -15.32 -6.37
CA PHE A 107 5.12 -15.40 -7.76
C PHE A 107 4.93 -16.78 -8.39
N ARG A 108 4.99 -17.85 -7.59
CA ARG A 108 4.82 -19.23 -8.07
C ARG A 108 3.35 -19.57 -8.34
N VAL A 109 2.43 -19.19 -7.45
CA VAL A 109 1.05 -19.71 -7.46
C VAL A 109 0.02 -18.67 -7.87
N LEU A 110 0.16 -17.41 -7.43
CA LEU A 110 -0.89 -16.40 -7.61
C LEU A 110 -0.62 -15.50 -8.82
N THR A 111 0.60 -14.99 -8.96
CA THR A 111 0.98 -14.10 -10.06
C THR A 111 0.68 -14.68 -11.45
N PRO A 112 1.00 -15.96 -11.76
CA PRO A 112 0.83 -16.50 -13.11
C PRO A 112 -0.63 -16.60 -13.55
N VAL A 113 -1.55 -16.69 -12.59
CA VAL A 113 -2.98 -16.91 -12.82
C VAL A 113 -3.82 -15.66 -12.58
N SER A 114 -3.21 -14.59 -12.07
CA SER A 114 -3.90 -13.32 -11.78
C SER A 114 -3.89 -12.36 -12.96
N PRO A 115 -4.89 -11.44 -13.06
CA PRO A 115 -4.75 -10.23 -13.87
C PRO A 115 -3.53 -9.42 -13.42
N ARG A 116 -2.87 -8.72 -14.34
CA ARG A 116 -1.60 -8.03 -14.07
C ARG A 116 -1.62 -7.14 -12.82
N GLY A 117 -2.67 -6.35 -12.62
CA GLY A 117 -2.76 -5.45 -11.46
C GLY A 117 -3.07 -6.14 -10.13
N LEU A 118 -3.61 -7.37 -10.16
CA LEU A 118 -3.87 -8.18 -8.97
C LEU A 118 -2.74 -9.19 -8.67
N GLY A 119 -1.88 -9.44 -9.66
CA GLY A 119 -0.73 -10.34 -9.56
C GLY A 119 0.51 -9.69 -8.94
N SER A 120 0.37 -8.61 -8.18
CA SER A 120 1.50 -7.95 -7.49
C SER A 120 1.47 -8.27 -5.99
N PRO A 121 2.57 -8.77 -5.39
CA PRO A 121 2.61 -9.02 -3.94
C PRO A 121 2.47 -7.72 -3.15
N HIS A 122 3.00 -6.62 -3.68
CA HIS A 122 2.82 -5.29 -3.12
C HIS A 122 1.36 -4.85 -3.09
N PHE A 123 0.65 -5.01 -4.19
CA PHE A 123 -0.78 -4.71 -4.25
C PHE A 123 -1.56 -5.51 -3.20
N THR A 124 -1.27 -6.82 -3.09
CA THR A 124 -1.86 -7.69 -2.07
C THR A 124 -1.56 -7.17 -0.66
N CYS A 125 -0.30 -6.85 -0.36
CA CYS A 125 0.10 -6.34 0.95
C CYS A 125 -0.53 -4.98 1.29
N CYS A 126 -0.57 -4.02 0.36
CA CYS A 126 -1.24 -2.74 0.55
C CYS A 126 -2.71 -2.95 0.95
N PHE A 127 -3.42 -3.85 0.24
CA PHE A 127 -4.81 -4.15 0.58
C PHE A 127 -4.94 -4.87 1.92
N SER A 128 -4.02 -5.76 2.27
CA SER A 128 -3.97 -6.41 3.59
C SER A 128 -3.81 -5.40 4.72
N VAL A 129 -2.92 -4.40 4.59
CA VAL A 129 -2.79 -3.29 5.55
C VAL A 129 -4.11 -2.54 5.69
N ILE A 130 -4.70 -2.11 4.57
CA ILE A 130 -5.95 -1.34 4.59
C ILE A 130 -7.06 -2.13 5.30
N SER A 131 -7.22 -3.40 4.94
CA SER A 131 -8.23 -4.28 5.53
C SER A 131 -7.96 -4.54 7.02
N GLY A 132 -6.75 -4.92 7.37
CA GLY A 132 -6.37 -5.31 8.74
C GLY A 132 -6.42 -4.13 9.70
N VAL A 133 -5.82 -2.99 9.35
CA VAL A 133 -5.85 -1.78 10.17
C VAL A 133 -7.29 -1.26 10.33
N ALA A 134 -8.10 -1.26 9.27
CA ALA A 134 -9.50 -0.82 9.36
C ALA A 134 -10.33 -1.75 10.27
N ARG A 135 -10.06 -3.05 10.27
CA ARG A 135 -10.72 -4.03 11.15
C ARG A 135 -10.33 -3.81 12.60
N TYR A 136 -9.03 -3.65 12.86
CA TYR A 136 -8.52 -3.34 14.19
C TYR A 136 -9.17 -2.08 14.78
N VAL A 137 -9.19 -0.96 14.03
CA VAL A 137 -9.83 0.29 14.50
C VAL A 137 -11.35 0.13 14.68
N ALA A 138 -12.01 -0.72 13.88
CA ALA A 138 -13.43 -0.99 14.07
C ALA A 138 -13.73 -1.75 15.38
N GLU A 139 -12.77 -2.53 15.89
CA GLU A 139 -12.88 -3.27 17.14
C GLU A 139 -12.69 -2.35 18.37
N THR A 140 -11.90 -1.29 18.25
CA THR A 140 -11.71 -0.29 19.32
C THR A 140 -12.92 0.64 19.54
N LYS A 141 -14.02 0.43 18.80
CA LYS A 141 -15.23 1.29 18.77
C LYS A 141 -14.98 2.74 18.34
N ALA A 142 -13.78 3.07 17.89
CA ALA A 142 -13.48 4.36 17.30
C ALA A 142 -14.32 4.57 16.03
N LYS A 143 -14.85 5.78 15.86
CA LYS A 143 -15.58 6.20 14.64
C LYS A 143 -14.72 7.05 13.71
N THR A 144 -13.45 7.16 14.03
CA THR A 144 -12.46 8.00 13.38
C THR A 144 -12.10 7.41 12.03
N ARG A 145 -12.15 8.24 10.97
CA ARG A 145 -11.75 7.77 9.64
C ARG A 145 -10.23 7.65 9.54
N ILE A 146 -9.77 6.77 8.66
CA ILE A 146 -8.37 6.44 8.44
C ILE A 146 -8.01 6.80 7.01
N GLU A 147 -7.04 7.68 6.83
CA GLU A 147 -6.33 7.87 5.57
C GLU A 147 -5.13 6.94 5.51
N TYR A 148 -4.87 6.40 4.33
CA TYR A 148 -3.73 5.51 4.09
C TYR A 148 -2.78 6.20 3.13
N ILE A 149 -1.52 6.31 3.53
CA ILE A 149 -0.45 6.91 2.77
C ILE A 149 0.66 5.85 2.68
N PHE A 150 0.97 5.44 1.46
CA PHE A 150 2.06 4.52 1.17
C PHE A 150 3.23 5.29 0.55
N ASP A 151 4.45 4.77 0.71
CA ASP A 151 5.57 5.21 -0.13
C ASP A 151 5.29 4.90 -1.62
N GLU A 152 5.92 5.66 -2.51
CA GLU A 152 5.68 5.57 -3.94
C GLU A 152 6.13 4.22 -4.51
N GLN A 153 5.19 3.52 -5.14
CA GLN A 153 5.45 2.25 -5.80
C GLN A 153 4.98 2.23 -7.24
N ASP A 154 5.93 1.93 -8.13
CA ASP A 154 5.70 1.86 -9.57
C ASP A 154 4.55 0.91 -9.92
N GLY A 155 3.53 1.47 -10.58
CA GLY A 155 2.36 0.73 -11.06
C GLY A 155 1.28 0.41 -10.01
N VAL A 156 1.62 0.33 -8.72
CA VAL A 156 0.67 -0.03 -7.65
C VAL A 156 -0.36 1.06 -7.41
N SER A 157 0.05 2.34 -7.38
CA SER A 157 -0.86 3.49 -7.21
C SER A 157 -1.98 3.51 -8.26
N ALA A 158 -1.58 3.22 -9.49
CA ALA A 158 -2.41 3.27 -10.66
C ALA A 158 -3.45 2.12 -10.65
N ASP A 159 -3.05 0.94 -10.17
CA ASP A 159 -3.92 -0.23 -10.03
C ASP A 159 -4.82 -0.13 -8.79
N MET A 160 -4.33 0.46 -7.68
CA MET A 160 -5.15 0.77 -6.51
C MET A 160 -6.27 1.73 -6.88
N SER A 161 -5.96 2.82 -7.57
CA SER A 161 -6.97 3.78 -8.02
C SER A 161 -8.09 3.13 -8.84
N LEU A 162 -7.76 2.11 -9.64
CA LEU A 162 -8.70 1.36 -10.46
C LEU A 162 -9.57 0.40 -9.65
N LEU A 163 -8.95 -0.40 -8.77
CA LEU A 163 -9.57 -1.60 -8.19
C LEU A 163 -10.12 -1.37 -6.78
N PHE A 164 -9.65 -0.33 -6.10
CA PHE A 164 -9.88 -0.12 -4.67
C PHE A 164 -11.37 -0.07 -4.29
N HIS A 165 -12.21 0.63 -5.06
CA HIS A 165 -13.64 0.72 -4.76
C HIS A 165 -14.33 -0.65 -4.75
N GLN A 166 -13.95 -1.54 -5.67
CA GLN A 166 -14.50 -2.88 -5.73
C GLN A 166 -13.95 -3.75 -4.61
N MET A 167 -12.64 -3.72 -4.37
CA MET A 167 -12.02 -4.51 -3.31
C MET A 167 -12.48 -4.10 -1.90
N LYS A 168 -12.65 -2.81 -1.65
CA LYS A 168 -13.17 -2.26 -0.39
C LYS A 168 -14.53 -2.84 -0.02
N ARG A 169 -15.32 -3.35 -0.99
CA ARG A 169 -16.61 -4.03 -0.72
C ARG A 169 -16.44 -5.39 -0.02
N ASN A 170 -15.26 -5.99 -0.06
CA ASN A 170 -14.96 -7.25 0.63
C ASN A 170 -14.61 -7.02 2.11
N ILE A 171 -14.35 -5.78 2.52
CA ILE A 171 -14.09 -5.42 3.92
C ILE A 171 -15.41 -5.32 4.69
N PRO A 172 -15.54 -5.85 5.92
CA PRO A 172 -16.76 -5.75 6.73
C PRO A 172 -17.30 -4.32 6.84
N ARG A 173 -18.63 -4.13 6.82
CA ARG A 173 -19.26 -2.80 6.76
C ARG A 173 -18.80 -1.84 7.86
N ARG A 174 -18.52 -2.32 9.08
CA ARG A 174 -18.02 -1.49 10.19
C ARG A 174 -16.63 -0.91 9.88
N ALA A 175 -15.67 -1.76 9.53
CA ALA A 175 -14.32 -1.36 9.11
C ALA A 175 -14.31 -0.52 7.82
N ARG A 176 -15.09 -0.91 6.82
CA ARG A 176 -15.16 -0.23 5.52
C ARG A 176 -15.51 1.26 5.62
N LYS A 177 -16.36 1.62 6.58
CA LYS A 177 -16.80 3.02 6.81
C LYS A 177 -15.68 3.90 7.38
N LEU A 178 -14.70 3.30 8.04
CA LEU A 178 -13.56 4.03 8.61
C LEU A 178 -12.58 4.45 7.52
N ILE A 179 -12.47 3.72 6.43
CA ILE A 179 -11.52 4.03 5.36
C ILE A 179 -11.92 5.34 4.64
N SER A 180 -11.04 6.34 4.69
CA SER A 180 -11.15 7.63 4.02
C SER A 180 -10.48 7.59 2.66
N GLY A 181 -11.15 8.13 1.64
CA GLY A 181 -10.59 8.24 0.28
C GLY A 181 -10.12 6.93 -0.34
N VAL A 182 -9.37 7.08 -1.43
CA VAL A 182 -8.46 6.09 -2.02
C VAL A 182 -7.08 6.28 -1.37
N PRO A 183 -6.27 5.24 -1.14
CA PRO A 183 -4.93 5.40 -0.60
C PRO A 183 -4.08 6.34 -1.44
N ALA A 184 -3.32 7.20 -0.78
CA ALA A 184 -2.32 8.04 -1.42
C ALA A 184 -0.98 7.31 -1.51
N PHE A 185 -0.22 7.65 -2.54
CA PHE A 185 1.17 7.21 -2.71
C PHE A 185 2.00 8.49 -2.80
N GLN A 186 2.97 8.62 -1.92
CA GLN A 186 3.71 9.86 -1.70
C GLN A 186 5.20 9.57 -1.60
N ASN A 187 6.02 10.60 -1.78
CA ASN A 187 7.47 10.49 -1.69
C ASN A 187 7.94 10.55 -0.22
N ASP A 188 8.62 9.51 0.25
CA ASP A 188 9.21 9.39 1.59
C ASP A 188 10.11 10.57 2.01
N LYS A 189 10.89 11.13 1.07
CA LYS A 189 11.80 12.25 1.36
C LYS A 189 11.07 13.52 1.81
N LEU A 190 9.78 13.63 1.49
CA LEU A 190 8.95 14.79 1.82
C LEU A 190 8.13 14.60 3.09
N LEU A 191 7.97 13.36 3.59
CA LEU A 191 7.07 13.05 4.70
C LEU A 191 7.80 12.25 5.78
N SER A 192 8.11 12.92 6.90
CA SER A 192 8.75 12.30 8.07
C SER A 192 8.10 11.00 8.56
N PRO A 193 6.75 10.85 8.57
CA PRO A 193 6.13 9.58 8.96
C PRO A 193 6.41 8.40 8.00
N LEU A 194 6.66 8.65 6.71
CA LEU A 194 7.08 7.60 5.77
C LEU A 194 8.51 7.15 6.06
N GLN A 195 9.42 8.06 6.39
CA GLN A 195 10.78 7.70 6.81
C GLN A 195 10.80 6.84 8.08
N ALA A 196 9.88 7.09 9.02
CA ALA A 196 9.68 6.22 10.17
C ALA A 196 9.18 4.82 9.76
N ALA A 197 8.26 4.75 8.79
CA ALA A 197 7.77 3.49 8.26
C ALA A 197 8.87 2.69 7.53
N ASP A 198 9.75 3.33 6.73
CA ASP A 198 10.96 2.72 6.15
C ASP A 198 11.85 2.12 7.24
N MET A 199 12.08 2.89 8.32
CA MET A 199 12.86 2.43 9.47
C MET A 199 12.30 1.14 10.09
N LEU A 200 10.98 1.09 10.32
CA LEU A 200 10.33 -0.11 10.84
C LEU A 200 10.41 -1.27 9.85
N ALA A 201 10.01 -1.06 8.59
CA ALA A 201 9.98 -2.10 7.56
C ALA A 201 11.37 -2.73 7.35
N TRP A 202 12.42 -1.90 7.31
CA TRP A 202 13.81 -2.36 7.17
C TRP A 202 14.22 -3.26 8.35
N HIS A 203 13.95 -2.84 9.59
CA HIS A 203 14.38 -3.57 10.78
C HIS A 203 13.61 -4.90 10.94
N LEU A 204 12.31 -4.91 10.64
CA LEU A 204 11.51 -6.14 10.62
C LEU A 204 12.01 -7.15 9.58
N ARG A 205 12.33 -6.68 8.36
CA ARG A 205 12.93 -7.54 7.34
C ARG A 205 14.25 -8.13 7.80
N ARG A 206 15.11 -7.31 8.42
CA ARG A 206 16.44 -7.74 8.87
C ARG A 206 16.37 -8.69 10.05
N GLU A 207 15.43 -8.49 10.97
CA GLU A 207 15.11 -9.45 12.03
C GLU A 207 14.72 -10.81 11.42
N HIS A 208 13.84 -10.81 10.43
CA HIS A 208 13.47 -12.04 9.72
C HIS A 208 14.63 -12.70 8.97
N GLU A 209 15.48 -11.92 8.29
CA GLU A 209 16.69 -12.44 7.64
C GLU A 209 17.71 -13.00 8.65
N ASN A 210 17.80 -12.42 9.85
CA ASN A 210 18.79 -12.75 10.87
C ASN A 210 18.30 -13.83 11.87
N LEU A 211 17.00 -14.13 11.94
CA LEU A 211 16.53 -15.37 12.57
C LEU A 211 17.13 -16.63 11.91
N ALA A 212 17.71 -16.50 10.71
CA ALA A 212 18.51 -17.53 10.05
C ALA A 212 20.02 -17.49 10.39
N SER A 213 20.51 -16.57 11.24
CA SER A 213 21.91 -16.43 11.69
C SER A 213 22.00 -15.67 13.05
N PRO A 214 22.08 -16.40 14.19
CA PRO A 214 21.84 -15.89 15.56
C PRO A 214 22.79 -14.81 16.12
N ASP A 215 23.90 -14.50 15.44
CA ASP A 215 24.95 -13.64 16.01
C ASP A 215 24.70 -12.12 15.83
N ASP A 216 23.68 -11.74 15.04
CA ASP A 216 23.26 -10.34 14.85
C ASP A 216 22.02 -10.03 15.72
N ILE A 217 22.24 -9.65 16.99
CA ILE A 217 21.16 -9.10 17.83
C ILE A 217 20.73 -7.76 17.22
N LEU A 218 19.45 -7.63 16.85
CA LEU A 218 18.87 -6.42 16.26
C LEU A 218 17.97 -5.68 17.28
N PRO A 219 18.54 -4.92 18.23
CA PRO A 219 17.79 -4.29 19.33
C PRO A 219 16.81 -3.20 18.86
N MET A 220 16.89 -2.77 17.61
CA MET A 220 16.11 -1.63 17.11
C MET A 220 14.67 -1.99 16.74
N ALA A 221 14.38 -3.21 16.28
CA ALA A 221 13.00 -3.58 15.92
C ALA A 221 12.05 -3.46 17.13
N ASP A 222 12.51 -3.90 18.30
CA ASP A 222 11.75 -3.80 19.55
C ASP A 222 11.55 -2.36 20.01
N LEU A 223 12.52 -1.47 19.79
CA LEU A 223 12.40 -0.03 20.09
C LEU A 223 11.41 0.67 19.15
N LEU A 224 11.26 0.16 17.92
CA LEU A 224 10.40 0.72 16.89
C LEU A 224 8.95 0.20 16.98
N ARG A 225 8.74 -0.97 17.60
CA ARG A 225 7.41 -1.47 17.92
C ARG A 225 6.80 -0.65 19.06
N ASN A 226 5.51 -0.37 18.99
CA ASN A 226 4.82 0.27 20.10
C ASN A 226 4.66 -0.74 21.25
N SER A 227 5.14 -0.35 22.44
CA SER A 227 5.10 -1.19 23.65
C SER A 227 3.68 -1.51 24.15
N LYS A 228 2.68 -0.71 23.78
CA LYS A 228 1.26 -0.90 24.12
C LYS A 228 0.52 -1.76 23.09
N GLY A 229 1.16 -2.11 21.98
CA GLY A 229 0.60 -3.04 21.00
C GLY A 229 1.16 -2.85 19.59
N HIS A 230 1.48 -3.98 18.95
CA HIS A 230 1.90 -4.07 17.56
C HIS A 230 0.92 -4.96 16.79
N LEU A 231 0.31 -4.44 15.73
CA LEU A 231 -0.60 -5.23 14.89
C LEU A 231 0.19 -6.03 13.86
N GLU A 232 0.18 -7.34 14.00
CA GLU A 232 0.86 -8.25 13.09
C GLU A 232 -0.13 -9.10 12.29
N SER A 233 0.13 -9.26 10.99
CA SER A 233 -0.61 -10.17 10.14
C SER A 233 0.25 -10.75 9.03
N HIS A 234 -0.05 -11.99 8.67
CA HIS A 234 0.62 -12.74 7.63
C HIS A 234 -0.40 -13.23 6.61
N VAL A 235 -0.12 -13.02 5.33
CA VAL A 235 -0.89 -13.66 4.27
C VAL A 235 -0.34 -15.07 4.10
N ASP A 236 -1.01 -16.04 4.74
CA ASP A 236 -0.62 -17.45 4.66
C ASP A 236 -0.69 -17.97 3.22
N ASP A 237 0.18 -18.93 2.89
CA ASP A 237 0.21 -19.57 1.58
C ASP A 237 -1.14 -20.19 1.21
N ALA A 238 -1.89 -20.71 2.19
CA ALA A 238 -3.25 -21.22 1.99
C ALA A 238 -4.23 -20.18 1.41
N HIS A 239 -4.07 -18.90 1.76
CA HIS A 239 -4.85 -17.81 1.15
C HIS A 239 -4.41 -17.57 -0.30
N LEU A 240 -3.11 -17.67 -0.59
CA LEU A 240 -2.58 -17.56 -1.96
C LEU A 240 -3.15 -18.65 -2.87
N TYR A 241 -3.18 -19.90 -2.42
CA TYR A 241 -3.79 -21.01 -3.18
C TYR A 241 -5.28 -20.79 -3.44
N LYS A 242 -6.05 -20.36 -2.43
CA LYS A 242 -7.47 -20.05 -2.59
C LYS A 242 -7.72 -18.94 -3.60
N TRP A 243 -6.89 -17.89 -3.58
CA TRP A 243 -6.98 -16.81 -4.56
C TRP A 243 -6.55 -17.25 -5.95
N ALA A 244 -5.51 -18.09 -6.06
CA ALA A 244 -5.05 -18.65 -7.32
C ALA A 244 -6.16 -19.49 -7.98
N GLU A 245 -6.75 -20.43 -7.23
CA GLU A 245 -7.88 -21.25 -7.70
C GLU A 245 -9.07 -20.37 -8.11
N HIS A 246 -9.37 -19.32 -7.34
CA HIS A 246 -10.44 -18.39 -7.68
C HIS A 246 -10.16 -17.67 -9.02
N HIS A 247 -8.93 -17.18 -9.23
CA HIS A 247 -8.52 -16.45 -10.43
C HIS A 247 -8.47 -17.35 -11.67
N GLU A 248 -8.00 -18.60 -11.55
CA GLU A 248 -8.00 -19.57 -12.64
C GLU A 248 -9.41 -19.84 -13.18
N LYS A 249 -10.42 -19.84 -12.29
CA LYS A 249 -11.82 -20.05 -12.65
C LYS A 249 -12.51 -18.82 -13.26
N GLN A 250 -11.87 -17.65 -13.26
CA GLN A 250 -12.47 -16.43 -13.80
C GLN A 250 -12.25 -16.32 -15.32
N GLU A 251 -13.33 -16.37 -16.09
CA GLU A 251 -13.31 -16.12 -17.52
C GLU A 251 -12.80 -14.70 -17.83
N GLY A 252 -11.77 -14.61 -18.68
CA GLY A 252 -11.25 -13.35 -19.20
C GLY A 252 -9.94 -12.89 -18.56
N VAL A 253 -9.51 -13.52 -17.45
CA VAL A 253 -8.22 -13.23 -16.82
C VAL A 253 -7.04 -13.44 -17.77
N GLN A 254 -7.12 -14.45 -18.64
CA GLN A 254 -6.12 -14.71 -19.68
C GLN A 254 -5.86 -13.52 -20.62
N PHE A 255 -6.84 -12.63 -20.77
CA PHE A 255 -6.73 -11.42 -21.59
C PHE A 255 -6.30 -10.18 -20.81
N LEU A 256 -5.90 -10.33 -19.54
CA LEU A 256 -5.50 -9.24 -18.65
C LEU A 256 -4.10 -9.46 -18.04
N LYS A 257 -3.32 -10.41 -18.56
CA LYS A 257 -2.01 -10.79 -17.99
C LYS A 257 -0.87 -9.90 -18.49
N SER A 258 -0.92 -9.44 -19.74
CA SER A 258 0.16 -8.62 -20.31
C SER A 258 0.04 -7.14 -19.93
N LYS A 259 1.15 -6.40 -20.01
CA LYS A 259 1.17 -4.95 -19.76
C LYS A 259 0.24 -4.19 -20.73
N GLY A 260 0.31 -4.52 -22.01
CA GLY A 260 -0.51 -3.88 -23.05
C GLY A 260 -2.01 -4.15 -22.85
N GLN A 261 -2.36 -5.41 -22.60
CA GLN A 261 -3.73 -5.83 -22.28
C GLN A 261 -4.29 -5.09 -21.06
N TRP A 262 -3.50 -5.01 -19.99
CA TRP A 262 -3.90 -4.31 -18.77
C TRP A 262 -4.09 -2.80 -18.99
N GLN A 263 -3.19 -2.17 -19.74
CA GLN A 263 -3.30 -0.74 -20.07
C GLN A 263 -4.52 -0.46 -20.96
N GLU A 264 -4.82 -1.33 -21.92
CA GLU A 264 -6.02 -1.23 -22.76
C GLU A 264 -7.29 -1.35 -21.93
N PHE A 265 -7.38 -2.40 -21.09
CA PHE A 265 -8.49 -2.58 -20.15
C PHE A 265 -8.72 -1.36 -19.27
N ARG A 266 -7.65 -0.75 -18.76
CA ARG A 266 -7.72 0.48 -17.95
C ARG A 266 -8.27 1.66 -18.72
N ARG A 267 -7.79 1.90 -19.95
CA ARG A 267 -8.31 2.97 -20.82
C ARG A 267 -9.79 2.78 -21.11
N ASP A 268 -10.19 1.54 -21.38
CA ASP A 268 -11.59 1.21 -21.65
C ASP A 268 -12.47 1.47 -20.41
N LEU A 269 -12.02 1.06 -19.22
CA LEU A 269 -12.75 1.35 -17.98
C LEU A 269 -12.93 2.86 -17.72
N VAL A 270 -11.89 3.67 -17.96
CA VAL A 270 -11.99 5.14 -17.84
C VAL A 270 -13.00 5.70 -18.85
N ARG A 271 -12.88 5.32 -20.13
CA ARG A 271 -13.83 5.73 -21.18
C ARG A 271 -15.27 5.33 -20.85
N PHE A 272 -15.48 4.14 -20.30
CA PHE A 272 -16.80 3.67 -19.89
C PHE A 272 -17.35 4.47 -18.71
N ALA A 273 -16.51 4.78 -17.72
CA ALA A 273 -16.90 5.61 -16.59
C ALA A 273 -17.29 7.03 -17.04
N GLU A 274 -16.50 7.65 -17.92
CA GLU A 274 -16.79 8.97 -18.52
C GLU A 274 -18.08 8.96 -19.36
N ALA A 275 -18.37 7.85 -20.03
CA ALA A 275 -19.61 7.66 -20.78
C ALA A 275 -20.83 7.30 -19.89
N GLY A 276 -20.68 7.29 -18.56
CA GLY A 276 -21.74 6.96 -17.61
C GLY A 276 -22.12 5.47 -17.60
N ALA A 277 -21.31 4.60 -18.20
CA ALA A 277 -21.56 3.17 -18.21
C ALA A 277 -21.21 2.57 -16.83
N ILE A 278 -22.23 2.09 -16.13
CA ILE A 278 -22.06 1.39 -14.85
C ILE A 278 -21.67 -0.07 -15.16
N PRO A 279 -20.51 -0.57 -14.71
CA PRO A 279 -20.17 -1.98 -14.83
C PRO A 279 -21.25 -2.83 -14.13
N PRO A 280 -21.74 -3.91 -14.77
CA PRO A 280 -22.80 -4.70 -14.18
C PRO A 280 -22.37 -5.31 -12.84
N LYS A 281 -23.27 -5.27 -11.84
CA LYS A 281 -23.07 -5.96 -10.56
C LYS A 281 -23.58 -7.40 -10.66
N GLY A 282 -22.75 -8.32 -11.16
CA GLY A 282 -22.86 -9.79 -10.96
C GLY A 282 -23.66 -10.64 -11.98
N SER A 283 -23.27 -11.93 -12.06
CA SER A 283 -23.73 -13.05 -12.91
C SER A 283 -23.31 -13.01 -14.40
N ARG A 284 -23.12 -14.19 -15.00
CA ARG A 284 -22.70 -14.36 -16.43
C ARG A 284 -23.61 -13.60 -17.40
N LEU A 285 -24.90 -13.52 -17.12
CA LEU A 285 -25.90 -12.83 -17.96
C LEU A 285 -25.67 -11.31 -17.97
N SER A 286 -25.25 -10.73 -16.85
CA SER A 286 -24.99 -9.30 -16.76
C SER A 286 -23.74 -8.90 -17.54
N HIS A 287 -22.71 -9.77 -17.53
CA HIS A 287 -21.49 -9.59 -18.31
C HIS A 287 -21.74 -9.75 -19.81
N LEU A 288 -22.58 -10.71 -20.21
CA LEU A 288 -23.00 -10.90 -21.61
C LEU A 288 -23.81 -9.69 -22.12
N LEU A 289 -24.79 -9.22 -21.36
CA LEU A 289 -25.59 -8.04 -21.71
C LEU A 289 -24.73 -6.76 -21.73
N PHE A 290 -23.73 -6.64 -20.85
CA PHE A 290 -22.77 -5.55 -20.89
C PHE A 290 -21.90 -5.62 -22.15
N ARG A 291 -21.37 -6.78 -22.52
CA ARG A 291 -20.61 -6.97 -23.78
C ARG A 291 -21.45 -6.67 -25.01
N LEU A 292 -22.71 -7.13 -25.05
CA LEU A 292 -23.65 -6.83 -26.15
C LEU A 292 -23.96 -5.32 -26.21
N ARG A 293 -24.15 -4.66 -25.07
CA ARG A 293 -24.36 -3.20 -24.98
C ARG A 293 -23.11 -2.43 -25.41
N ILE A 294 -21.91 -2.90 -25.09
CA ILE A 294 -20.63 -2.36 -25.58
C ILE A 294 -20.55 -2.47 -27.11
N HIS A 295 -20.83 -3.65 -27.67
CA HIS A 295 -20.79 -3.84 -29.12
C HIS A 295 -21.83 -2.99 -29.86
N PHE A 296 -23.03 -2.87 -29.31
CA PHE A 296 -24.09 -2.02 -29.86
C PHE A 296 -23.72 -0.52 -29.81
N LEU A 297 -23.22 -0.02 -28.67
CA LEU A 297 -22.79 1.38 -28.53
C LEU A 297 -21.57 1.70 -29.42
N ALA A 298 -20.61 0.79 -29.52
CA ALA A 298 -19.47 0.93 -30.43
C ALA A 298 -19.87 0.90 -31.91
N ALA A 299 -20.93 0.17 -32.27
CA ALA A 299 -21.49 0.17 -33.62
C ALA A 299 -22.26 1.48 -33.93
N LEU A 300 -23.00 2.01 -32.96
CA LEU A 300 -23.68 3.31 -33.03
C LEU A 300 -22.69 4.47 -33.19
N ALA A 301 -21.62 4.49 -32.41
CA ALA A 301 -20.57 5.49 -32.51
C ALA A 301 -19.88 5.46 -33.89
N ARG A 302 -19.59 4.26 -34.43
CA ARG A 302 -19.05 4.08 -35.78
C ARG A 302 -20.01 4.51 -36.89
N ARG A 303 -21.32 4.30 -36.71
CA ARG A 303 -22.36 4.82 -37.64
C ARG A 303 -22.46 6.34 -37.61
N ASN A 304 -22.36 6.96 -36.44
CA ASN A 304 -22.43 8.42 -36.31
C ASN A 304 -21.18 9.13 -36.84
N LEU A 305 -20.00 8.50 -36.74
CA LEU A 305 -18.76 9.00 -37.36
C LEU A 305 -18.83 8.91 -38.90
N ARG A 306 -19.38 7.83 -39.47
CA ARG A 306 -19.61 7.73 -40.92
C ARG A 306 -20.62 8.75 -41.45
N LYS A 307 -21.65 9.11 -40.68
CA LYS A 307 -22.62 10.14 -41.06
C LYS A 307 -22.07 11.57 -41.02
N ARG A 308 -21.00 11.83 -40.25
CA ARG A 308 -20.33 13.15 -40.18
C ARG A 308 -19.18 13.33 -41.19
N GLY A 309 -18.80 12.27 -41.90
CA GLY A 309 -17.71 12.27 -42.89
C GLY A 309 -18.13 12.18 -44.35
N CYS A 310 -19.43 12.25 -44.66
CA CYS A 310 -19.91 12.42 -46.04
C CYS A 310 -20.20 13.91 -46.27
N PRO A 311 -19.42 14.62 -47.10
CA PRO A 311 -19.89 15.89 -47.65
C PRO A 311 -21.13 15.58 -48.50
N ARG A 312 -22.20 16.35 -48.29
CA ARG A 312 -23.31 16.35 -49.25
C ARG A 312 -22.75 16.93 -50.55
N SER A 313 -22.62 16.07 -51.56
CA SER A 313 -22.49 16.46 -52.96
C SER A 313 -23.62 17.38 -53.38
#